data_AF-A0A2N6EC44-F1
#
_entry.id   AF-A0A2N6EC44-F1
#
_cell.length_a   1.000
_cell.length_b   1.000
_cell.length_c   1.000
_cell.angle_alpha   90.00
_cell.angle_beta   90.00
_cell.angle_gamma   90.00
#
_symmetry.space_group_name_H-M   'P 1'
#
loop_
_entity.id
_entity.type
_entity.pdbx_description
1 polymer ?
#
loop_
_entity_poly.entity_id
_entity_poly.type
_entity_poly.pdbx_seq_one_letter_code
_entity_poly.pdbx_strand_id
1 'polypeptide(L)'
;MTITPPGEDLFDQPPMEPMELFGRVRSLTESSGFSGVLPAVWQCSDESQGLKKALFGYVFDTPVFNLGRVGAILDPNRLEPASHHGKDLVILGGSHIGGREIDGFGCIERAHGKVAPCCGMLAKVLKEYLGLYRRAASLITLRKRGGGTCITIPYPYLLRKPAAAQPRLDLRLAVLVEGSALEEGGQGKTYRLHPGLAARFEPRLGSLGEAPVPIGRLFQGDLFRFVKKRDPDSLDPSSEVENSLFDFLPEVVSSRHPHRRLADMNTWWQFHRLVYYLTNRFDGEDRNLLVLAGLTIDDSIRRNRFVPQFGFLMPNGSAIDARFYGPQEVNALLLGQKVIRPTKSFLDYAGVEEGAAGGGVLSVVEG
;
A
#
# COMPACT_ATOMS: atom_id res chain seq x y z
N MET A 1 -13.51 5.36 12.79
CA MET A 1 -13.27 3.96 12.42
C MET A 1 -12.62 3.26 13.61
N THR A 2 -13.07 2.06 13.94
CA THR A 2 -12.61 1.25 15.09
C THR A 2 -11.47 0.28 14.75
N ILE A 3 -11.01 0.23 13.50
CA ILE A 3 -9.85 -0.55 13.07
C ILE A 3 -8.72 0.38 12.63
N THR A 4 -7.49 0.02 12.98
CA THR A 4 -6.27 0.77 12.69
C THR A 4 -5.32 -0.15 11.92
N PRO A 5 -4.60 0.34 10.89
CA PRO A 5 -3.62 -0.47 10.19
C PRO A 5 -2.53 -0.97 11.16
N PRO A 6 -1.99 -2.18 10.94
CA PRO A 6 -0.83 -2.69 11.70
C PRO A 6 0.36 -1.73 11.64
N GLY A 7 1.23 -1.78 12.65
CA GLY A 7 2.51 -1.06 12.66
C GLY A 7 3.39 -1.39 11.45
N GLU A 8 4.28 -0.47 11.06
CA GLU A 8 5.15 -0.64 9.88
C GLU A 8 6.04 -1.88 9.99
N ASP A 9 6.51 -2.17 11.19
CA ASP A 9 7.40 -3.27 11.55
C ASP A 9 6.78 -4.65 11.25
N LEU A 10 5.45 -4.77 11.36
CA LEU A 10 4.75 -6.02 11.06
C LEU A 10 4.77 -6.37 9.56
N PHE A 11 5.04 -5.40 8.68
CA PHE A 11 5.12 -5.58 7.24
C PHE A 11 6.54 -5.83 6.72
N ASP A 12 7.56 -5.83 7.59
CA ASP A 12 8.95 -6.18 7.24
C ASP A 12 9.17 -7.71 7.24
N GLN A 13 8.25 -8.43 6.62
CA GLN A 13 8.35 -9.86 6.38
C GLN A 13 9.21 -10.14 5.13
N PRO A 14 9.90 -11.30 5.07
CA PRO A 14 10.71 -11.65 3.91
C PRO A 14 9.81 -11.80 2.67
N PRO A 15 10.19 -11.19 1.53
CA PRO A 15 9.43 -11.35 0.30
C PRO A 15 9.67 -12.74 -0.31
N MET A 16 8.64 -13.29 -0.96
CA MET A 16 8.68 -14.55 -1.71
C MET A 16 8.75 -14.28 -3.22
N GLU A 17 9.40 -15.17 -3.96
CA GLU A 17 9.34 -15.17 -5.42
C GLU A 17 7.96 -15.65 -5.91
N PRO A 18 7.39 -15.12 -7.00
CA PRO A 18 6.02 -15.40 -7.42
C PRO A 18 5.70 -16.89 -7.60
N MET A 19 6.58 -17.65 -8.27
CA MET A 19 6.35 -19.08 -8.47
C MET A 19 6.44 -19.89 -7.17
N GLU A 20 7.28 -19.47 -6.22
CA GLU A 20 7.32 -20.07 -4.90
C GLU A 20 6.00 -19.80 -4.17
N LEU A 21 5.58 -18.54 -4.13
CA LEU A 21 4.34 -18.12 -3.48
C LEU A 21 3.13 -18.87 -4.05
N PHE A 22 2.96 -18.84 -5.37
CA PHE A 22 1.80 -19.45 -6.02
C PHE A 22 1.79 -20.97 -5.85
N GLY A 23 2.95 -21.62 -5.89
CA GLY A 23 3.05 -23.06 -5.61
C GLY A 23 2.64 -23.41 -4.18
N ARG A 24 2.98 -22.57 -3.20
CA ARG A 24 2.54 -22.72 -1.80
C ARG A 24 1.04 -22.48 -1.64
N VAL A 25 0.50 -21.45 -2.30
CA VAL A 25 -0.94 -21.17 -2.32
C VAL A 25 -1.70 -22.34 -2.95
N ARG A 26 -1.20 -22.90 -4.06
CA ARG A 26 -1.79 -24.08 -4.70
C ARG A 26 -1.82 -25.28 -3.75
N SER A 27 -0.71 -25.56 -3.05
CA SER A 27 -0.64 -26.62 -2.04
C SER A 27 -1.66 -26.41 -0.91
N LEU A 28 -1.81 -25.18 -0.44
CA LEU A 28 -2.82 -24.84 0.57
C LEU A 28 -4.23 -25.11 0.06
N THR A 29 -4.54 -24.72 -1.19
CA THR A 29 -5.88 -24.91 -1.75
C THR A 29 -6.20 -26.38 -1.96
N GLU A 30 -5.26 -27.20 -2.43
CA GLU A 30 -5.46 -28.64 -2.62
C GLU A 30 -5.70 -29.36 -1.29
N SER A 31 -4.88 -29.05 -0.27
CA SER A 31 -5.05 -29.63 1.08
C SER A 31 -6.32 -29.14 1.79
N SER A 32 -6.89 -28.01 1.36
CA SER A 32 -8.14 -27.45 1.90
C SER A 32 -9.39 -27.86 1.11
N GLY A 33 -9.27 -28.78 0.13
CA GLY A 33 -10.42 -29.32 -0.61
C GLY A 33 -10.95 -28.43 -1.74
N PHE A 34 -10.16 -27.45 -2.19
CA PHE A 34 -10.56 -26.61 -3.32
C PHE A 34 -10.59 -27.42 -4.63
N SER A 35 -11.53 -27.09 -5.52
CA SER A 35 -11.76 -27.75 -6.80
C SER A 35 -12.34 -26.77 -7.82
N GLY A 36 -12.03 -26.94 -9.11
CA GLY A 36 -12.51 -26.04 -10.17
C GLY A 36 -12.18 -24.57 -9.89
N VAL A 37 -10.94 -24.33 -9.44
CA VAL A 37 -10.50 -23.02 -8.92
C VAL A 37 -10.41 -21.99 -10.04
N LEU A 38 -11.08 -20.85 -9.86
CA LEU A 38 -10.81 -19.66 -10.65
C LEU A 38 -9.82 -18.75 -9.90
N PRO A 39 -8.59 -18.54 -10.42
CA PRO A 39 -7.70 -17.53 -9.89
C PRO A 39 -8.20 -16.13 -10.27
N ALA A 40 -8.25 -15.24 -9.29
CA ALA A 40 -8.59 -13.84 -9.49
C ALA A 40 -7.52 -12.92 -8.88
N VAL A 41 -7.37 -11.72 -9.44
CA VAL A 41 -6.47 -10.71 -8.89
C VAL A 41 -7.14 -9.36 -8.70
N TRP A 42 -6.80 -8.65 -7.61
CA TRP A 42 -6.91 -7.19 -7.59
C TRP A 42 -5.51 -6.58 -7.52
N GLN A 43 -5.14 -5.85 -8.56
CA GLN A 43 -3.83 -5.22 -8.67
C GLN A 43 -3.93 -3.96 -9.53
N CYS A 44 -2.88 -3.14 -9.50
CA CYS A 44 -2.77 -1.99 -10.40
C CYS A 44 -2.68 -2.44 -11.87
N SER A 45 -3.17 -1.61 -12.78
CA SER A 45 -3.05 -1.81 -14.24
C SER A 45 -1.64 -1.58 -14.79
N ASP A 46 -0.65 -1.29 -13.94
CA ASP A 46 0.74 -1.04 -14.31
C ASP A 46 1.37 -2.29 -14.98
N GLU A 47 2.18 -2.07 -16.02
CA GLU A 47 2.74 -3.13 -16.85
C GLU A 47 3.65 -4.08 -16.07
N SER A 48 4.31 -3.57 -15.01
CA SER A 48 5.15 -4.37 -14.11
C SER A 48 4.39 -5.50 -13.41
N GLN A 49 3.06 -5.43 -13.36
CA GLN A 49 2.22 -6.44 -12.70
C GLN A 49 1.77 -7.56 -13.65
N GLY A 50 2.08 -7.46 -14.94
CA GLY A 50 1.60 -8.38 -15.98
C GLY A 50 2.13 -9.80 -15.81
N LEU A 51 3.44 -9.97 -15.62
CA LEU A 51 4.05 -11.30 -15.50
C LEU A 51 3.55 -12.05 -14.27
N LYS A 52 3.47 -11.37 -13.12
CA LYS A 52 2.92 -11.92 -11.87
C LYS A 52 1.51 -12.49 -12.09
N LYS A 53 0.63 -11.75 -12.77
CA LYS A 53 -0.72 -12.22 -13.11
C LYS A 53 -0.69 -13.46 -14.01
N ALA A 54 0.16 -13.47 -15.04
CA ALA A 54 0.27 -14.60 -15.96
C ALA A 54 0.77 -15.88 -15.25
N LEU A 55 1.78 -15.76 -14.39
CA LEU A 55 2.32 -16.86 -13.60
C LEU A 55 1.31 -17.41 -12.59
N PHE A 56 0.44 -16.54 -12.03
CA PHE A 56 -0.61 -16.99 -11.12
C PHE A 56 -1.62 -17.89 -11.83
N GLY A 57 -2.08 -17.50 -13.03
CA GLY A 57 -2.98 -18.33 -13.83
C GLY A 57 -2.34 -19.64 -14.28
N TYR A 58 -1.06 -19.58 -14.66
CA TYR A 58 -0.27 -20.75 -15.02
C TYR A 58 -0.18 -21.78 -13.88
N VAL A 59 0.00 -21.35 -12.64
CA VAL A 59 0.04 -22.27 -11.48
C VAL A 59 -1.31 -22.94 -11.20
N PHE A 60 -2.41 -22.27 -11.52
CA PHE A 60 -3.76 -22.81 -11.38
C PHE A 60 -4.29 -23.47 -12.66
N ASP A 61 -3.50 -23.53 -13.74
CA ASP A 61 -3.90 -24.00 -15.08
C ASP A 61 -5.20 -23.34 -15.55
N THR A 62 -5.40 -22.04 -15.26
CA THR A 62 -6.62 -21.29 -15.59
C THR A 62 -6.32 -19.80 -15.73
N PRO A 63 -6.81 -19.12 -16.78
CA PRO A 63 -6.64 -17.67 -16.94
C PRO A 63 -7.21 -16.85 -15.76
N VAL A 64 -6.50 -15.77 -15.42
CA VAL A 64 -6.82 -14.98 -14.22
C VAL A 64 -7.89 -13.92 -14.47
N PHE A 65 -8.93 -13.93 -13.65
CA PHE A 65 -9.97 -12.91 -13.63
C PHE A 65 -9.47 -11.61 -12.94
N ASN A 66 -9.79 -10.42 -13.47
CA ASN A 66 -9.27 -9.15 -12.92
C ASN A 66 -10.36 -8.34 -12.20
N LEU A 67 -10.21 -8.23 -10.89
CA LEU A 67 -11.01 -7.45 -9.96
C LEU A 67 -10.44 -6.05 -9.69
N GLY A 68 -9.21 -5.77 -10.15
CA GLY A 68 -8.48 -4.55 -9.83
C GLY A 68 -8.60 -3.43 -10.87
N ARG A 69 -8.39 -2.20 -10.39
CA ARG A 69 -8.18 -0.98 -11.18
C ARG A 69 -6.83 -0.34 -10.81
N VAL A 70 -6.44 0.68 -11.57
CA VAL A 70 -5.23 1.48 -11.31
C VAL A 70 -5.16 1.93 -9.85
N GLY A 71 -3.97 1.86 -9.24
CA GLY A 71 -3.79 2.08 -7.79
C GLY A 71 -4.12 0.87 -6.92
N ALA A 72 -4.35 -0.30 -7.53
CA ALA A 72 -4.81 -1.52 -6.85
C ALA A 72 -6.14 -1.32 -6.10
N ILE A 73 -7.03 -0.51 -6.66
CA ILE A 73 -8.38 -0.33 -6.16
C ILE A 73 -9.20 -1.56 -6.52
N LEU A 74 -9.89 -2.14 -5.55
CA LEU A 74 -10.80 -3.26 -5.75
C LEU A 74 -12.13 -2.77 -6.32
N ASP A 75 -12.60 -3.44 -7.36
CA ASP A 75 -13.95 -3.32 -7.89
C ASP A 75 -14.79 -4.55 -7.46
N PRO A 76 -15.56 -4.46 -6.36
CA PRO A 76 -16.31 -5.60 -5.83
C PRO A 76 -17.43 -6.07 -6.76
N ASN A 77 -17.94 -5.20 -7.65
CA ASN A 77 -18.99 -5.56 -8.60
C ASN A 77 -18.52 -6.62 -9.62
N ARG A 78 -17.21 -6.85 -9.71
CA ARG A 78 -16.60 -7.87 -10.56
C ARG A 78 -16.53 -9.25 -9.92
N LEU A 79 -16.81 -9.37 -8.62
CA LEU A 79 -16.78 -10.65 -7.91
C LEU A 79 -17.95 -11.57 -8.29
N GLU A 80 -19.14 -11.02 -8.45
CA GLU A 80 -20.34 -11.79 -8.83
C GLU A 80 -20.20 -12.43 -10.23
N PRO A 81 -19.72 -11.73 -11.26
CA PRO A 81 -19.36 -12.40 -12.51
C PRO A 81 -18.27 -13.48 -12.33
N ALA A 82 -17.26 -13.22 -11.51
CA ALA A 82 -16.18 -14.19 -11.26
C ALA A 82 -16.69 -15.47 -10.60
N SER A 83 -17.65 -15.38 -9.68
CA SER A 83 -18.21 -16.54 -8.97
C SER A 83 -19.01 -17.49 -9.85
N HIS A 84 -19.49 -17.03 -11.01
CA HIS A 84 -20.14 -17.90 -11.99
C HIS A 84 -19.14 -18.67 -12.89
N HIS A 85 -17.86 -18.30 -12.89
CA HIS A 85 -16.87 -18.88 -13.82
C HIS A 85 -16.01 -20.00 -13.21
N GLY A 86 -15.99 -20.13 -11.88
CA GLY A 86 -15.31 -21.22 -11.17
C GLY A 86 -16.17 -21.74 -10.03
N LYS A 87 -15.85 -22.92 -9.51
CA LYS A 87 -16.50 -23.44 -8.29
C LYS A 87 -15.94 -22.71 -7.07
N ASP A 88 -14.63 -22.81 -6.87
CA ASP A 88 -13.91 -22.16 -5.78
C ASP A 88 -13.10 -20.97 -6.29
N LEU A 89 -12.84 -19.97 -5.44
CA LEU A 89 -12.08 -18.77 -5.82
C LEU A 89 -10.80 -18.65 -5.00
N VAL A 90 -9.71 -18.30 -5.70
CA VAL A 90 -8.45 -17.90 -5.04
C VAL A 90 -8.10 -16.51 -5.52
N ILE A 91 -8.14 -15.54 -4.61
CA ILE A 91 -7.97 -14.13 -4.89
C ILE A 91 -6.63 -13.65 -4.34
N LEU A 92 -5.74 -13.23 -5.22
CA LEU A 92 -4.48 -12.60 -4.86
C LEU A 92 -4.57 -11.08 -5.08
N GLY A 93 -4.17 -10.26 -4.13
CA GLY A 93 -4.14 -8.83 -4.42
C GLY A 93 -3.33 -7.96 -3.49
N GLY A 94 -3.36 -6.68 -3.81
CA GLY A 94 -2.69 -5.64 -3.04
C GLY A 94 -1.96 -4.64 -3.92
N SER A 95 -1.38 -3.65 -3.25
CA SER A 95 -0.59 -2.61 -3.89
C SER A 95 0.77 -3.11 -4.34
N HIS A 96 1.46 -2.24 -5.07
CA HIS A 96 2.81 -2.51 -5.53
C HIS A 96 3.70 -1.28 -5.35
N ILE A 97 5.00 -1.54 -5.23
CA ILE A 97 6.03 -0.51 -5.08
C ILE A 97 7.30 -0.89 -5.83
N GLY A 98 8.04 0.10 -6.35
CA GLY A 98 9.36 -0.14 -6.92
C GLY A 98 10.41 -0.47 -5.85
N GLY A 99 11.28 -1.44 -6.14
CA GLY A 99 12.28 -1.95 -5.20
C GLY A 99 13.41 -0.98 -4.87
N ARG A 100 13.60 0.09 -5.66
CA ARG A 100 14.57 1.16 -5.38
C ARG A 100 13.87 2.40 -4.86
N GLU A 101 14.20 2.85 -3.66
CA GLU A 101 13.67 4.10 -3.12
C GLU A 101 14.49 5.32 -3.56
N ILE A 102 13.80 6.37 -3.99
CA ILE A 102 14.34 7.69 -4.32
C ILE A 102 13.45 8.73 -3.67
N ASP A 103 14.01 9.54 -2.76
CA ASP A 103 13.28 10.60 -2.03
C ASP A 103 11.94 10.14 -1.43
N GLY A 104 11.90 8.95 -0.83
CA GLY A 104 10.68 8.40 -0.22
C GLY A 104 9.73 7.70 -1.19
N PHE A 105 10.07 7.62 -2.48
CA PHE A 105 9.28 6.94 -3.51
C PHE A 105 9.99 5.70 -4.03
N GLY A 106 9.33 4.54 -3.95
CA GLY A 106 9.74 3.35 -4.71
C GLY A 106 9.64 3.59 -6.22
N CYS A 107 10.70 3.24 -6.93
CA CYS A 107 10.90 3.49 -8.36
C CYS A 107 11.47 2.25 -9.05
N ILE A 108 11.19 2.13 -10.35
CA ILE A 108 11.82 1.16 -11.25
C ILE A 108 12.21 1.83 -12.56
N GLU A 109 13.12 1.20 -13.30
CA GLU A 109 13.33 1.53 -14.71
C GLU A 109 12.17 0.99 -15.56
N ARG A 110 11.61 1.84 -16.42
CA ARG A 110 10.49 1.52 -17.30
C ARG A 110 10.96 1.04 -18.67
N ALA A 111 10.05 0.53 -19.50
CA ALA A 111 10.37 0.03 -20.84
C ALA A 111 11.10 1.05 -21.74
N HIS A 112 10.92 2.34 -21.53
CA HIS A 112 11.63 3.41 -22.23
C HIS A 112 12.99 3.80 -21.57
N GLY A 113 13.52 2.97 -20.68
CA GLY A 113 14.83 3.16 -20.02
C GLY A 113 14.91 4.32 -19.02
N LYS A 114 13.79 4.95 -18.62
CA LYS A 114 13.81 6.01 -17.58
C LYS A 114 13.23 5.48 -16.29
N VAL A 115 13.78 5.97 -15.18
CA VAL A 115 13.33 5.63 -13.83
C VAL A 115 12.10 6.45 -13.48
N ALA A 116 11.06 5.79 -12.98
CA ALA A 116 9.82 6.45 -12.56
C ALA A 116 9.22 5.79 -11.30
N PRO A 117 8.42 6.53 -10.51
CA PRO A 117 7.71 5.96 -9.37
C PRO A 117 6.82 4.78 -9.76
N CYS A 118 6.74 3.82 -8.86
CA CYS A 118 5.92 2.62 -8.96
C CYS A 118 5.40 2.34 -7.54
N CYS A 119 4.11 2.30 -7.24
CA CYS A 119 2.93 2.61 -8.07
C CYS A 119 2.84 4.11 -8.45
N GLY A 120 2.60 4.42 -9.72
CA GLY A 120 2.43 5.81 -10.18
C GLY A 120 1.20 6.53 -9.59
N MET A 121 0.09 5.80 -9.39
CA MET A 121 -1.14 6.36 -8.82
C MET A 121 -0.96 6.72 -7.34
N LEU A 122 -0.40 5.81 -6.54
CA LEU A 122 -0.14 6.07 -5.13
C LEU A 122 0.90 7.19 -4.96
N ALA A 123 1.94 7.22 -5.79
CA ALA A 123 2.90 8.30 -5.81
C ALA A 123 2.26 9.67 -6.13
N LYS A 124 1.30 9.72 -7.07
CA LYS A 124 0.55 10.94 -7.41
C LYS A 124 -0.20 11.48 -6.19
N VAL A 125 -0.92 10.62 -5.47
CA VAL A 125 -1.63 11.00 -4.23
C VAL A 125 -0.63 11.47 -3.17
N LEU A 126 0.42 10.69 -2.91
CA LEU A 126 1.41 11.00 -1.86
C LEU A 126 2.14 12.33 -2.07
N LYS A 127 2.46 12.67 -3.33
CA LYS A 127 3.35 13.79 -3.67
C LYS A 127 2.91 15.12 -3.05
N GLU A 128 1.62 15.41 -3.09
CA GLU A 128 1.08 16.67 -2.56
C GLU A 128 1.24 16.75 -1.03
N TYR A 129 0.83 15.71 -0.32
CA TYR A 129 0.90 15.63 1.14
C TYR A 129 2.33 15.56 1.68
N LEU A 130 3.19 14.78 1.03
CA LEU A 130 4.59 14.67 1.41
C LEU A 130 5.32 16.01 1.21
N GLY A 131 4.97 16.77 0.18
CA GLY A 131 5.47 18.13 -0.03
C GLY A 131 5.07 19.10 1.09
N LEU A 132 3.81 19.08 1.52
CA LEU A 132 3.32 19.88 2.65
C LEU A 132 4.03 19.50 3.95
N TYR A 133 4.14 18.21 4.23
CA TYR A 133 4.84 17.70 5.41
C TYR A 133 6.31 18.12 5.43
N ARG A 134 7.06 17.88 4.35
CA ARG A 134 8.48 18.23 4.26
C ARG A 134 8.72 19.73 4.47
N ARG A 135 7.84 20.57 3.92
CA ARG A 135 7.90 22.02 4.10
C ARG A 135 7.62 22.42 5.55
N ALA A 136 6.64 21.81 6.21
CA ALA A 136 6.37 22.08 7.62
C ALA A 136 7.53 21.61 8.51
N ALA A 137 8.02 20.39 8.27
CA ALA A 137 9.14 19.81 9.01
C ALA A 137 10.45 20.59 8.85
N SER A 138 10.64 21.29 7.72
CA SER A 138 11.81 22.15 7.49
C SER A 138 11.68 23.56 8.08
N LEU A 139 10.48 24.14 8.07
CA LEU A 139 10.24 25.52 8.51
C LEU A 139 9.94 25.67 9.99
N ILE A 140 9.33 24.66 10.62
CA ILE A 140 9.15 24.64 12.08
C ILE A 140 10.51 24.32 12.70
N THR A 141 10.97 25.14 13.63
CA THR A 141 12.31 25.01 14.21
C THR A 141 12.29 24.85 15.72
N LEU A 142 13.33 24.21 16.24
CA LEU A 142 13.59 23.98 17.66
C LEU A 142 14.91 24.65 18.05
N ARG A 143 15.01 25.15 19.28
CA ARG A 143 16.26 25.66 19.88
C ARG A 143 16.23 25.55 21.39
N LYS A 144 17.40 25.56 22.03
CA LYS A 144 17.51 25.79 23.48
C LYS A 144 17.47 27.27 23.79
N ARG A 145 16.82 27.62 24.90
CA ARG A 145 16.86 28.96 25.50
C ARG A 145 16.42 28.91 26.95
N GLY A 146 17.15 29.62 27.83
CA GLY A 146 16.74 29.83 29.22
C GLY A 146 16.45 28.53 29.99
N GLY A 147 17.26 27.48 29.77
CA GLY A 147 17.10 26.16 30.41
C GLY A 147 15.99 25.27 29.81
N GLY A 148 15.26 25.74 28.79
CA GLY A 148 14.18 25.00 28.13
C GLY A 148 14.37 24.82 26.63
N THR A 149 13.53 23.96 26.03
CA THR A 149 13.41 23.83 24.57
C THR A 149 12.26 24.71 24.07
N CYS A 150 12.54 25.55 23.08
CA CYS A 150 11.56 26.39 22.42
C CYS A 150 11.26 25.86 21.01
N ILE A 151 10.04 26.11 20.54
CA ILE A 151 9.59 25.81 19.19
C ILE A 151 9.13 27.09 18.50
N THR A 152 9.61 27.34 17.28
CA THR A 152 9.19 28.46 16.45
C THR A 152 8.29 27.94 15.34
N ILE A 153 7.08 28.49 15.27
CA ILE A 153 6.04 28.09 14.32
C ILE A 153 5.75 29.26 13.36
N PRO A 154 5.94 29.08 12.05
CA PRO A 154 5.62 30.09 11.05
C PRO A 154 4.13 30.46 10.99
N TYR A 155 3.81 31.72 10.66
CA TYR A 155 2.41 32.20 10.58
C TYR A 155 1.48 31.36 9.70
N PRO A 156 1.90 30.85 8.52
CA PRO A 156 1.03 30.01 7.70
C PRO A 156 0.43 28.79 8.41
N TYR A 157 1.09 28.30 9.49
CA TYR A 157 0.62 27.16 10.29
C TYR A 157 -0.13 27.56 11.57
N LEU A 158 -0.13 28.86 11.93
CA LEU A 158 -0.89 29.40 13.07
C LEU A 158 -2.28 29.91 12.64
N LEU A 159 -2.44 30.27 11.37
CA LEU A 159 -3.68 30.79 10.83
C LEU A 159 -4.59 29.66 10.32
N ARG A 160 -5.68 29.41 11.04
CA ARG A 160 -6.70 28.43 10.62
C ARG A 160 -7.49 28.96 9.43
N LYS A 161 -7.69 28.12 8.42
CA LYS A 161 -8.55 28.39 7.26
C LYS A 161 -9.55 27.25 7.07
N PRO A 162 -10.74 27.52 6.53
CA PRO A 162 -11.69 26.46 6.20
C PRO A 162 -11.12 25.50 5.15
N ALA A 163 -11.68 24.29 5.11
CA ALA A 163 -11.31 23.27 4.13
C ALA A 163 -11.54 23.78 2.70
N ALA A 164 -10.57 23.53 1.83
CA ALA A 164 -10.60 23.92 0.42
C ALA A 164 -10.21 22.73 -0.47
N ALA A 165 -10.27 22.91 -1.79
CA ALA A 165 -9.90 21.86 -2.75
C ALA A 165 -8.43 21.43 -2.65
N GLN A 166 -7.51 22.36 -2.32
CA GLN A 166 -6.12 22.02 -2.04
C GLN A 166 -5.95 21.63 -0.57
N PRO A 167 -5.20 20.55 -0.26
CA PRO A 167 -4.92 20.16 1.10
C PRO A 167 -4.06 21.20 1.81
N ARG A 168 -4.28 21.32 3.12
CA ARG A 168 -3.47 22.11 4.03
C ARG A 168 -3.04 21.25 5.20
N LEU A 169 -1.92 21.63 5.83
CA LEU A 169 -1.44 21.03 7.05
C LEU A 169 -1.82 21.92 8.23
N ASP A 170 -2.63 21.38 9.14
CA ASP A 170 -3.05 22.02 10.38
C ASP A 170 -2.27 21.43 11.56
N LEU A 171 -1.64 22.29 12.37
CA LEU A 171 -0.95 21.85 13.57
C LEU A 171 -1.91 21.57 14.72
N ARG A 172 -1.63 20.51 15.47
CA ARG A 172 -2.27 20.24 16.76
C ARG A 172 -1.51 20.98 17.86
N LEU A 173 -1.70 22.30 17.93
CA LEU A 173 -0.95 23.16 18.85
C LEU A 173 -0.99 22.69 20.31
N ALA A 174 -2.12 22.15 20.77
CA ALA A 174 -2.31 21.68 22.14
C ALA A 174 -1.31 20.59 22.59
N VAL A 175 -0.75 19.80 21.65
CA VAL A 175 0.25 18.77 21.96
C VAL A 175 1.67 19.18 21.55
N LEU A 176 1.82 20.35 20.93
CA LEU A 176 3.07 20.85 20.37
C LEU A 176 3.69 21.96 21.23
N VAL A 177 2.86 22.83 21.82
CA VAL A 177 3.31 24.00 22.59
C VAL A 177 2.80 23.99 24.03
N GLU A 178 3.51 24.68 24.91
CA GLU A 178 3.12 24.96 26.28
C GLU A 178 2.86 26.46 26.47
N GLY A 179 1.66 26.80 26.96
CA GLY A 179 1.29 28.17 27.30
C GLY A 179 1.18 29.13 26.11
N SER A 180 1.37 30.42 26.39
CA SER A 180 1.33 31.50 25.40
C SER A 180 2.66 31.65 24.64
N ALA A 181 2.63 32.41 23.55
CA ALA A 181 3.85 32.75 22.82
C ALA A 181 4.84 33.50 23.74
N LEU A 182 6.10 33.09 23.69
CA LEU A 182 7.21 33.77 24.36
C LEU A 182 7.65 34.99 23.56
N GLU A 183 7.61 34.88 22.22
CA GLU A 183 8.04 35.93 21.31
C GLU A 183 7.23 35.94 20.03
N GLU A 184 7.06 37.13 19.46
CA GLU A 184 6.51 37.37 18.14
C GLU A 184 7.61 37.86 17.22
N GLY A 185 7.88 37.10 16.15
CA GLY A 185 8.88 37.43 15.15
C GLY A 185 8.24 37.80 13.80
N GLY A 186 9.06 38.27 12.87
CA GLY A 186 8.58 38.67 11.54
C GLY A 186 8.00 37.52 10.69
N GLN A 187 8.34 36.27 11.01
CA GLN A 187 7.94 35.09 10.22
C GLN A 187 7.10 34.07 11.00
N GLY A 188 6.87 34.28 12.30
CA GLY A 188 6.14 33.34 13.15
C GLY A 188 6.22 33.68 14.63
N LYS A 189 5.76 32.75 15.47
CA LYS A 189 5.78 32.88 16.93
C LYS A 189 6.64 31.79 17.57
N THR A 190 7.33 32.16 18.64
CA THR A 190 8.11 31.20 19.46
C THR A 190 7.31 30.84 20.69
N TYR A 191 7.26 29.56 21.02
CA TYR A 191 6.60 29.00 22.20
C TYR A 191 7.57 28.11 22.97
N ARG A 192 7.21 27.78 24.20
CA ARG A 192 7.83 26.66 24.91
C ARG A 192 7.32 25.35 24.31
N LEU A 193 8.21 24.37 24.13
CA LEU A 193 7.82 23.05 23.63
C LEU A 193 6.98 22.33 24.68
N HIS A 194 5.91 21.65 24.26
CA HIS A 194 5.07 20.88 25.17
C HIS A 194 5.88 19.83 25.97
N PRO A 195 5.75 19.74 27.31
CA PRO A 195 6.55 18.85 28.15
C PRO A 195 6.48 17.38 27.74
N GLY A 196 5.30 16.88 27.36
CA GLY A 196 5.14 15.50 26.89
C GLY A 196 5.92 15.22 25.61
N LEU A 197 6.03 16.20 24.72
CA LEU A 197 6.82 16.08 23.49
C LEU A 197 8.32 16.20 23.79
N ALA A 198 8.68 17.07 24.73
CA ALA A 198 10.06 17.21 25.19
C ALA A 198 10.59 15.91 25.82
N ALA A 199 9.80 15.27 26.68
CA ALA A 199 10.14 13.99 27.31
C ALA A 199 10.27 12.86 26.27
N ARG A 200 9.34 12.77 25.30
CA ARG A 200 9.36 11.76 24.24
C ARG A 200 10.64 11.76 23.41
N PHE A 201 11.28 12.93 23.26
CA PHE A 201 12.46 13.10 22.42
C PHE A 201 13.68 13.64 23.18
N GLU A 202 13.72 13.48 24.51
CA GLU A 202 14.75 14.04 25.38
C GLU A 202 16.18 13.78 24.89
N PRO A 203 16.58 12.55 24.48
CA PRO A 203 17.95 12.31 24.02
C PRO A 203 18.34 13.14 22.79
N ARG A 204 17.40 13.40 21.89
CA ARG A 204 17.62 14.19 20.67
C ARG A 204 17.51 15.69 20.91
N LEU A 205 16.70 16.11 21.88
CA LEU A 205 16.55 17.51 22.25
C LEU A 205 17.68 17.99 23.17
N GLY A 206 18.34 17.08 23.89
CA GLY A 206 19.49 17.39 24.75
C GLY A 206 20.70 17.94 23.98
N SER A 207 20.89 17.53 22.72
CA SER A 207 21.99 18.00 21.86
C SER A 207 21.70 19.32 21.14
N LEU A 208 20.55 19.95 21.38
CA LEU A 208 20.20 21.22 20.74
C LEU A 208 21.01 22.38 21.33
N GLY A 209 21.52 23.25 20.47
CA GLY A 209 22.09 24.55 20.85
C GLY A 209 21.05 25.67 20.80
N GLU A 210 21.51 26.92 20.90
CA GLU A 210 20.66 28.11 20.78
C GLU A 210 20.27 28.43 19.32
N ALA A 211 21.04 27.92 18.36
CA ALA A 211 20.74 28.06 16.95
C ALA A 211 19.45 27.30 16.58
N PRO A 212 18.51 27.92 15.84
CA PRO A 212 17.33 27.23 15.34
C PRO A 212 17.70 26.08 14.41
N VAL A 213 17.16 24.89 14.68
CA VAL A 213 17.26 23.73 13.79
C VAL A 213 15.87 23.25 13.38
N PRO A 214 15.67 22.75 12.15
CA PRO A 214 14.40 22.18 11.74
C PRO A 214 13.92 21.04 12.67
N ILE A 215 12.61 20.98 12.92
CA ILE A 215 12.00 19.89 13.70
C ILE A 215 12.20 18.52 13.02
N GLY A 216 12.27 18.51 11.69
CA GLY A 216 12.61 17.33 10.90
C GLY A 216 11.78 16.11 11.25
N ARG A 217 12.43 14.97 11.49
CA ARG A 217 11.77 13.69 11.83
C ARG A 217 11.14 13.65 13.23
N LEU A 218 11.30 14.68 14.06
CA LEU A 218 10.54 14.78 15.31
C LEU A 218 9.09 15.19 15.05
N PHE A 219 8.79 15.66 13.84
CA PHE A 219 7.44 16.03 13.43
C PHE A 219 6.62 14.80 13.05
N GLN A 220 6.07 14.13 14.05
CA GLN A 220 5.31 12.88 13.89
C GLN A 220 3.84 13.13 13.49
N GLY A 221 3.18 12.12 12.90
CA GLY A 221 1.82 12.21 12.37
C GLY A 221 0.72 12.60 13.38
N ASP A 222 0.97 12.40 14.68
CA ASP A 222 0.10 12.80 15.78
C ASP A 222 0.17 14.30 16.13
N LEU A 223 1.12 15.05 15.55
CA LEU A 223 1.33 16.48 15.81
C LEU A 223 0.58 17.39 14.82
N PHE A 224 -0.02 16.82 13.78
CA PHE A 224 -0.75 17.57 12.77
C PHE A 224 -1.94 16.77 12.23
N ARG A 225 -2.66 17.40 11.30
CA ARG A 225 -3.67 16.75 10.47
C ARG A 225 -3.71 17.44 9.11
N PHE A 226 -4.22 16.74 8.11
CA PHE A 226 -4.55 17.37 6.85
C PHE A 226 -5.99 17.87 6.85
N VAL A 227 -6.22 18.98 6.16
CA VAL A 227 -7.55 19.55 5.95
C VAL A 227 -7.74 19.79 4.46
N LYS A 228 -8.76 19.15 3.88
CA LYS A 228 -9.12 19.23 2.46
C LYS A 228 -10.62 18.99 2.32
N LYS A 229 -11.28 19.70 1.41
CA LYS A 229 -12.65 19.36 0.98
C LYS A 229 -12.53 18.18 0.01
N ARG A 230 -13.11 17.06 0.40
CA ARG A 230 -13.10 15.80 -0.36
C ARG A 230 -14.46 15.57 -1.02
N ASP A 231 -14.43 14.92 -2.18
CA ASP A 231 -15.62 14.44 -2.88
C ASP A 231 -15.70 12.92 -2.70
N PRO A 232 -16.53 12.41 -1.77
CA PRO A 232 -16.62 10.98 -1.47
C PRO A 232 -17.19 10.16 -2.63
N ASP A 233 -17.93 10.78 -3.56
CA ASP A 233 -18.62 10.12 -4.65
C ASP A 233 -17.80 10.11 -5.96
N SER A 234 -16.60 10.71 -5.94
CA SER A 234 -15.71 10.74 -7.09
C SER A 234 -15.25 9.34 -7.50
N LEU A 235 -15.43 9.03 -8.79
CA LEU A 235 -14.97 7.79 -9.43
C LEU A 235 -13.55 7.90 -10.02
N ASP A 236 -12.90 9.06 -9.83
CA ASP A 236 -11.50 9.23 -10.19
C ASP A 236 -10.62 8.39 -9.25
N PRO A 237 -9.75 7.51 -9.77
CA PRO A 237 -8.93 6.63 -8.94
C PRO A 237 -8.05 7.36 -7.91
N SER A 238 -7.52 8.55 -8.22
CA SER A 238 -6.76 9.31 -7.23
C SER A 238 -7.64 9.78 -6.07
N SER A 239 -8.86 10.21 -6.37
CA SER A 239 -9.85 10.63 -5.37
C SER A 239 -10.31 9.45 -4.52
N GLU A 240 -10.57 8.28 -5.11
CA GLU A 240 -10.96 7.07 -4.38
C GLU A 240 -9.88 6.62 -3.38
N VAL A 241 -8.60 6.61 -3.81
CA VAL A 241 -7.45 6.28 -2.94
C VAL A 241 -7.31 7.33 -1.84
N GLU A 242 -7.33 8.62 -2.21
CA GLU A 242 -7.22 9.72 -1.26
C GLU A 242 -8.32 9.67 -0.20
N ASN A 243 -9.57 9.49 -0.60
CA ASN A 243 -10.72 9.41 0.30
C ASN A 243 -10.59 8.28 1.30
N SER A 244 -10.14 7.12 0.82
CA SER A 244 -9.94 5.91 1.63
C SER A 244 -8.83 6.06 2.67
N LEU A 245 -7.79 6.83 2.36
CA LEU A 245 -6.56 6.87 3.15
C LEU A 245 -6.31 8.21 3.84
N PHE A 246 -7.16 9.22 3.61
CA PHE A 246 -6.94 10.60 4.03
C PHE A 246 -6.58 10.75 5.52
N ASP A 247 -7.32 10.05 6.37
CA ASP A 247 -7.16 10.14 7.83
C ASP A 247 -5.85 9.51 8.30
N PHE A 248 -5.25 8.63 7.49
CA PHE A 248 -3.95 8.00 7.75
C PHE A 248 -2.77 8.72 7.11
N LEU A 249 -3.01 9.69 6.21
CA LEU A 249 -1.94 10.42 5.53
C LEU A 249 -0.93 11.09 6.48
N PRO A 250 -1.30 11.64 7.65
CA PRO A 250 -0.31 12.17 8.60
C PRO A 250 0.71 11.12 9.04
N GLU A 251 0.26 9.90 9.30
CA GLU A 251 1.14 8.78 9.64
C GLU A 251 2.02 8.42 8.44
N VAL A 252 1.42 8.24 7.26
CA VAL A 252 2.11 7.92 5.99
C VAL A 252 3.25 8.87 5.69
N VAL A 253 3.02 10.18 5.71
CA VAL A 253 4.06 11.15 5.32
C VAL A 253 5.18 11.28 6.36
N SER A 254 4.88 10.95 7.62
CA SER A 254 5.86 10.95 8.72
C SER A 254 6.65 9.65 8.83
N SER A 255 6.22 8.60 8.11
CA SER A 255 6.90 7.30 7.98
C SER A 255 8.34 7.46 7.49
N ARG A 256 9.17 6.47 7.84
CA ARG A 256 10.51 6.31 7.25
C ARG A 256 10.44 6.08 5.72
N HIS A 257 9.43 5.35 5.27
CA HIS A 257 9.25 4.90 3.88
C HIS A 257 7.84 5.26 3.40
N PRO A 258 7.55 6.54 3.11
CA PRO A 258 6.18 7.04 2.98
C PRO A 258 5.41 6.40 1.80
N HIS A 259 6.07 6.13 0.66
CA HIS A 259 5.41 5.44 -0.44
C HIS A 259 5.08 3.98 -0.11
N ARG A 260 5.98 3.28 0.61
CA ARG A 260 5.73 1.91 1.07
C ARG A 260 4.57 1.89 2.07
N ARG A 261 4.59 2.80 3.07
CA ARG A 261 3.51 2.89 4.05
C ARG A 261 2.16 3.16 3.41
N LEU A 262 2.10 4.03 2.40
CA LEU A 262 0.86 4.27 1.65
C LEU A 262 0.37 3.01 0.93
N ALA A 263 1.27 2.24 0.31
CA ALA A 263 0.95 1.00 -0.38
C ALA A 263 0.47 -0.09 0.59
N ASP A 264 1.09 -0.21 1.76
CA ASP A 264 0.66 -1.14 2.82
C ASP A 264 -0.73 -0.78 3.34
N MET A 265 -0.98 0.50 3.62
CA MET A 265 -2.29 0.96 4.08
C MET A 265 -3.38 0.78 3.02
N ASN A 266 -3.08 1.04 1.74
CA ASN A 266 -4.02 0.79 0.67
C ASN A 266 -4.33 -0.72 0.56
N THR A 267 -3.32 -1.58 0.65
CA THR A 267 -3.50 -3.04 0.64
C THR A 267 -4.39 -3.49 1.79
N TRP A 268 -4.09 -3.03 3.00
CA TRP A 268 -4.90 -3.30 4.20
C TRP A 268 -6.35 -2.86 4.03
N TRP A 269 -6.58 -1.64 3.52
CA TRP A 269 -7.92 -1.09 3.32
C TRP A 269 -8.73 -1.91 2.30
N GLN A 270 -8.16 -2.18 1.13
CA GLN A 270 -8.85 -2.93 0.07
C GLN A 270 -9.12 -4.37 0.49
N PHE A 271 -8.20 -5.00 1.22
CA PHE A 271 -8.39 -6.34 1.78
C PHE A 271 -9.56 -6.39 2.77
N HIS A 272 -9.64 -5.47 3.73
CA HIS A 272 -10.75 -5.45 4.69
C HIS A 272 -12.08 -5.12 4.02
N ARG A 273 -12.09 -4.26 2.99
CA ARG A 273 -13.27 -3.99 2.17
C ARG A 273 -13.74 -5.24 1.43
N LEU A 274 -12.81 -6.04 0.88
CA LEU A 274 -13.14 -7.33 0.26
C LEU A 274 -13.72 -8.31 1.28
N VAL A 275 -13.04 -8.53 2.40
CA VAL A 275 -13.50 -9.47 3.44
C VAL A 275 -14.88 -9.08 3.96
N TYR A 276 -15.13 -7.78 4.18
CA TYR A 276 -16.45 -7.28 4.54
C TYR A 276 -17.51 -7.60 3.47
N TYR A 277 -17.19 -7.40 2.19
CA TYR A 277 -18.10 -7.75 1.10
C TYR A 277 -18.39 -9.26 1.05
N LEU A 278 -17.33 -10.09 1.12
CA LEU A 278 -17.45 -11.55 1.08
C LEU A 278 -18.31 -12.12 2.21
N THR A 279 -18.21 -11.52 3.41
CA THR A 279 -18.92 -12.00 4.60
C THR A 279 -20.36 -11.49 4.71
N ASN A 280 -20.72 -10.39 4.04
CA ASN A 280 -22.02 -9.72 4.25
C ASN A 280 -22.89 -9.61 2.99
N ARG A 281 -22.31 -9.71 1.79
CA ARG A 281 -23.01 -9.38 0.54
C ARG A 281 -22.81 -10.38 -0.58
N PHE A 282 -21.78 -11.20 -0.48
CA PHE A 282 -21.46 -12.17 -1.51
C PHE A 282 -22.25 -13.46 -1.27
N ASP A 283 -23.01 -13.88 -2.28
CA ASP A 283 -23.62 -15.20 -2.30
C ASP A 283 -22.58 -16.22 -2.79
N GLY A 284 -21.97 -16.90 -1.81
CA GLY A 284 -20.89 -17.86 -2.01
C GLY A 284 -21.26 -19.27 -1.56
N GLU A 285 -22.55 -19.62 -1.48
CA GLU A 285 -23.00 -20.92 -0.98
C GLU A 285 -22.25 -22.08 -1.64
N ASP A 286 -21.78 -23.03 -0.82
CA ASP A 286 -21.02 -24.21 -1.22
C ASP A 286 -19.66 -23.95 -1.93
N ARG A 287 -19.04 -22.78 -1.70
CA ARG A 287 -17.76 -22.41 -2.33
C ARG A 287 -16.64 -22.13 -1.34
N ASN A 288 -15.47 -22.68 -1.61
CA ASN A 288 -14.27 -22.27 -0.89
C ASN A 288 -13.70 -20.97 -1.47
N LEU A 289 -13.40 -20.02 -0.58
CA LEU A 289 -12.73 -18.77 -0.94
C LEU A 289 -11.41 -18.65 -0.18
N LEU A 290 -10.33 -18.39 -0.89
CA LEU A 290 -9.06 -17.98 -0.30
C LEU A 290 -8.69 -16.60 -0.83
N VAL A 291 -8.44 -15.66 0.08
CA VAL A 291 -7.91 -14.34 -0.22
C VAL A 291 -6.52 -14.22 0.36
N LEU A 292 -5.56 -13.84 -0.46
CA LEU A 292 -4.19 -13.51 -0.07
C LEU A 292 -3.87 -12.08 -0.48
N ALA A 293 -3.65 -11.21 0.50
CA ALA A 293 -3.28 -9.82 0.28
C ALA A 293 -1.84 -9.54 0.69
N GLY A 294 -1.16 -8.66 -0.04
CA GLY A 294 0.22 -8.31 0.25
C GLY A 294 0.79 -7.24 -0.67
N LEU A 295 2.03 -6.85 -0.38
CA LEU A 295 2.75 -5.84 -1.15
C LEU A 295 3.60 -6.50 -2.23
N THR A 296 3.39 -6.09 -3.48
CA THR A 296 4.29 -6.48 -4.57
C THR A 296 5.48 -5.52 -4.63
N ILE A 297 6.70 -6.05 -4.61
CA ILE A 297 7.94 -5.29 -4.81
C ILE A 297 8.41 -5.52 -6.24
N ASP A 298 8.37 -4.48 -7.05
CA ASP A 298 8.79 -4.51 -8.45
C ASP A 298 10.28 -4.22 -8.51
N ASP A 299 11.10 -5.23 -8.80
CA ASP A 299 12.53 -5.04 -9.03
C ASP A 299 12.78 -4.56 -10.48
N SER A 300 11.93 -4.96 -11.42
CA SER A 300 11.87 -4.44 -12.79
C SER A 300 10.47 -4.66 -13.39
N ILE A 301 10.25 -4.22 -14.63
CA ILE A 301 9.02 -4.52 -15.39
C ILE A 301 8.75 -6.03 -15.59
N ARG A 302 9.77 -6.89 -15.41
CA ARG A 302 9.68 -8.34 -15.61
C ARG A 302 9.94 -9.16 -14.35
N ARG A 303 10.29 -8.52 -13.23
CA ARG A 303 10.63 -9.23 -12.00
C ARG A 303 10.00 -8.55 -10.82
N ASN A 304 9.20 -9.31 -10.10
CA ASN A 304 8.54 -8.89 -8.88
C ASN A 304 8.82 -9.92 -7.79
N ARG A 305 8.81 -9.45 -6.55
CA ARG A 305 8.66 -10.30 -5.37
C ARG A 305 7.40 -9.88 -4.63
N PHE A 306 6.92 -10.70 -3.71
CA PHE A 306 5.68 -10.44 -3.00
C PHE A 306 5.86 -10.65 -1.50
N VAL A 307 5.39 -9.69 -0.70
CA VAL A 307 5.36 -9.78 0.75
C VAL A 307 3.93 -10.10 1.17
N PRO A 308 3.61 -11.34 1.59
CA PRO A 308 2.31 -11.67 2.16
C PRO A 308 2.05 -10.84 3.43
N GLN A 309 0.87 -10.23 3.54
CA GLN A 309 0.49 -9.39 4.67
C GLN A 309 -0.80 -9.85 5.34
N PHE A 310 -1.77 -10.36 4.58
CA PHE A 310 -3.02 -10.83 5.15
C PHE A 310 -3.57 -12.03 4.39
N GLY A 311 -4.23 -12.92 5.12
CA GLY A 311 -4.95 -14.06 4.55
C GLY A 311 -6.39 -14.10 5.07
N PHE A 312 -7.31 -14.57 4.25
CA PHE A 312 -8.67 -14.89 4.66
C PHE A 312 -9.13 -16.16 3.95
N LEU A 313 -9.52 -17.17 4.71
CA LEU A 313 -10.01 -18.45 4.20
C LEU A 313 -11.46 -18.63 4.65
N MET A 314 -12.37 -18.82 3.71
CA MET A 314 -13.79 -19.07 3.96
C MET A 314 -14.18 -20.40 3.33
N PRO A 315 -14.28 -21.48 4.11
CA PRO A 315 -14.66 -22.79 3.59
C PRO A 315 -16.18 -22.85 3.32
N ASN A 316 -16.58 -23.47 2.21
CA ASN A 316 -17.99 -23.72 1.84
C ASN A 316 -18.93 -22.51 1.98
N GLY A 317 -18.45 -21.29 1.72
CA GLY A 317 -19.24 -20.07 1.83
C GLY A 317 -19.58 -19.65 3.28
N SER A 318 -19.10 -20.38 4.29
CA SER A 318 -19.46 -20.15 5.69
C SER A 318 -18.61 -19.05 6.31
N ALA A 319 -19.23 -17.88 6.54
CA ALA A 319 -18.60 -16.79 7.29
C ALA A 319 -18.31 -17.17 8.75
N ILE A 320 -19.02 -18.14 9.33
CA ILE A 320 -18.82 -18.63 10.70
C ILE A 320 -17.51 -19.41 10.81
N ASP A 321 -17.18 -20.21 9.80
CA ASP A 321 -15.97 -21.04 9.76
C ASP A 321 -14.76 -20.30 9.16
N ALA A 322 -14.94 -19.02 8.83
CA ALA A 322 -13.91 -18.22 8.20
C ALA A 322 -12.73 -17.96 9.13
N ARG A 323 -11.52 -17.98 8.56
CA ARG A 323 -10.27 -17.77 9.28
C ARG A 323 -9.55 -16.57 8.71
N PHE A 324 -9.16 -15.65 9.60
CA PHE A 324 -8.31 -14.51 9.29
C PHE A 324 -6.87 -14.83 9.69
N TYR A 325 -5.92 -14.36 8.88
CA TYR A 325 -4.49 -14.48 9.15
C TYR A 325 -3.84 -13.09 9.03
N GLY A 326 -3.19 -12.64 10.10
CA GLY A 326 -2.35 -11.44 10.09
C GLY A 326 -1.00 -11.67 9.39
N PRO A 327 -0.11 -10.65 9.34
CA PRO A 327 1.14 -10.71 8.58
C PRO A 327 2.05 -11.89 8.92
N GLN A 328 2.26 -12.17 10.21
CA GLN A 328 3.13 -13.26 10.64
C GLN A 328 2.46 -14.63 10.40
N GLU A 329 1.16 -14.73 10.70
CA GLU A 329 0.38 -15.96 10.59
C GLU A 329 0.27 -16.42 9.14
N VAL A 330 0.01 -15.51 8.19
CA VAL A 330 -0.10 -15.86 6.77
C VAL A 330 1.25 -16.31 6.20
N ASN A 331 2.35 -15.70 6.63
CA ASN A 331 3.69 -16.13 6.22
C ASN A 331 4.00 -17.52 6.77
N ALA A 332 3.73 -17.78 8.05
CA ALA A 332 3.93 -19.10 8.66
C ALA A 332 3.08 -20.17 7.97
N LEU A 333 1.80 -19.86 7.67
CA LEU A 333 0.89 -20.75 6.96
C LEU A 333 1.44 -21.14 5.59
N LEU A 334 1.93 -20.18 4.81
CA LEU A 334 2.48 -20.41 3.46
C LEU A 334 3.82 -21.15 3.52
N LEU A 335 4.69 -20.83 4.47
CA LEU A 335 5.98 -21.50 4.64
C LEU A 335 5.83 -22.97 5.02
N GLY A 336 4.75 -23.33 5.73
CA GLY A 336 4.39 -24.72 6.02
C GLY A 336 3.92 -25.53 4.81
N GLN A 337 3.63 -24.89 3.68
CA GLN A 337 3.19 -25.58 2.46
C GLN A 337 4.37 -26.07 1.61
N LYS A 338 4.14 -27.11 0.82
CA LYS A 338 5.10 -27.49 -0.24
C LYS A 338 4.95 -26.53 -1.42
N VAL A 339 6.04 -26.36 -2.18
CA VAL A 339 6.00 -25.59 -3.42
C VAL A 339 5.58 -26.51 -4.56
N ILE A 340 4.33 -26.41 -5.00
CA ILE A 340 3.86 -27.10 -6.21
C ILE A 340 4.35 -26.37 -7.44
N ARG A 341 4.86 -27.12 -8.43
CA ARG A 341 5.24 -26.59 -9.74
C ARG A 341 4.27 -27.10 -10.81
N PRO A 342 3.92 -26.28 -11.81
CA PRO A 342 3.15 -26.75 -12.96
C PRO A 342 3.86 -27.90 -13.66
N THR A 343 3.09 -28.86 -14.14
CA THR A 343 3.60 -30.03 -14.88
C THR A 343 3.79 -29.75 -16.37
N LYS A 344 3.00 -28.82 -16.92
CA LYS A 344 3.08 -28.34 -18.31
C LYS A 344 4.07 -27.17 -18.40
N SER A 345 4.62 -26.90 -19.59
CA SER A 345 5.35 -25.65 -19.82
C SER A 345 4.39 -24.45 -19.89
N PHE A 346 4.92 -23.23 -19.81
CA PHE A 346 4.11 -22.03 -19.98
C PHE A 346 3.53 -21.91 -21.41
N LEU A 347 4.24 -22.45 -22.42
CA LEU A 347 3.77 -22.47 -23.81
C LEU A 347 2.62 -23.46 -23.99
N ASP A 348 2.72 -24.65 -23.40
CA ASP A 348 1.64 -25.64 -23.39
C ASP A 348 0.38 -25.09 -22.69
N TYR A 349 0.57 -24.41 -21.55
CA TYR A 349 -0.52 -23.70 -20.86
C TYR A 349 -1.15 -22.62 -21.75
N ALA A 350 -0.35 -21.93 -22.56
CA ALA A 350 -0.83 -20.94 -23.53
C ALA A 350 -1.47 -21.57 -24.79
N GLY A 351 -1.51 -22.91 -24.89
CA GLY A 351 -2.05 -23.62 -26.05
C GLY A 351 -1.18 -23.51 -27.30
N VAL A 352 0.12 -23.21 -27.13
CA VAL A 352 1.08 -23.20 -28.25
C VAL A 352 1.61 -24.62 -28.42
N GLU A 353 1.17 -25.30 -29.48
CA GLU A 353 1.72 -26.62 -29.84
C GLU A 353 3.18 -26.50 -30.29
N GLU A 354 4.08 -27.34 -29.76
CA GLU A 354 5.43 -27.53 -30.32
C GLU A 354 5.33 -28.24 -31.68
N GLY A 355 4.96 -27.49 -32.73
CA GLY A 355 4.55 -28.11 -33.99
C GLY A 355 4.38 -27.17 -35.19
N ALA A 356 5.17 -26.09 -35.30
CA ALA A 356 5.28 -25.32 -36.54
C ALA A 356 6.66 -24.66 -36.72
N ALA A 357 7.71 -25.47 -36.63
CA ALA A 357 8.97 -25.15 -37.32
C ALA A 357 8.78 -25.36 -38.83
N GLY A 358 7.88 -24.58 -39.45
CA GLY A 358 7.73 -24.45 -40.90
C GLY A 358 8.17 -23.05 -41.29
N GLY A 359 9.27 -22.96 -42.03
CA GLY A 359 9.95 -21.71 -42.36
C GLY A 359 9.04 -20.61 -42.88
N GLY A 360 8.86 -19.57 -42.06
CA GLY A 360 8.35 -18.28 -42.49
C GLY A 360 9.50 -17.29 -42.50
N VAL A 361 10.13 -17.13 -43.67
CA VAL A 361 10.98 -15.97 -43.93
C VAL A 361 10.12 -14.73 -43.69
N LEU A 362 10.50 -13.91 -42.70
CA LEU A 362 9.99 -12.54 -42.57
C LEU A 362 10.47 -11.76 -43.79
N SER A 363 9.71 -11.80 -44.87
CA SER A 363 9.88 -10.86 -45.98
C SER A 363 9.48 -9.48 -45.45
N VAL A 364 10.47 -8.64 -45.22
CA VAL A 364 10.32 -7.20 -45.04
C VAL A 364 9.65 -6.68 -46.31
N VAL A 365 8.40 -6.22 -46.19
CA VAL A 365 7.77 -5.41 -47.23
C VAL A 365 8.18 -3.97 -46.93
N GLU A 366 9.15 -3.46 -47.68
CA GLU A 366 9.37 -2.03 -47.83
C GLU A 366 8.19 -1.45 -48.61
N GLY A 367 7.55 -0.41 -48.06
CA GLY A 367 6.52 0.40 -48.68
C GLY A 367 6.53 1.79 -48.08
#